data_AF-A0A9P5A805-F1
#
_entry.id   AF-A0A9P5A805-F1
#
_cell.length_a   1.000
_cell.length_b   1.000
_cell.length_c   1.000
_cell.angle_alpha   90.00
_cell.angle_beta   90.00
_cell.angle_gamma   90.00
#
_symmetry.space_group_name_H-M   'P 1'
#
loop_
_entity.id
_entity.type
_entity.pdbx_description
1 polymer ?
#
loop_
_entity_poly.entity_id
_entity_poly.type
_entity_poly.pdbx_seq_one_letter_code
_entity_poly.pdbx_strand_id
1 'polypeptide(L)'
;MVPKTSFGVLGVLAVALNVVSGHDKTGRMQPDHEYAKERAHMVFNAIHSAGRQWGSALYHNGFGFFPATVPAGTMFYHGTRQNVTPTGPEWLAFDIEHAENFARSFKYRPGRGGPTAPRPPPGAKGPDANDEQTGEEEDRQELRRRNEHIATDNDDSLLGAPAPKDDDEPVNVRGYFHTYQTNRDLKVLVIDGMSAGKTNMGTLDSQDLVLRENNTNGRSFDEWNRALDLCKLASEWGFDGFVRIEIGIEVIKCDFADGLDLVSMMRTEMINHIMGNLGLATFQIVRAVGERYDGVGANRLRIDFSSMVSGLFFPINISSTVTGRSDLKRLGTATLDELKDIKAYLIDVLRRPRRFIVDWQGVVDLIVTRFSKRLTLMAYEPLDSHYFVDEVEAATLTWYDAPLLPNDTTLSDQRETNRTADAIEQCRVHYLRPALSAKKQWSLEDDLIYTSLDAVLGTICQTLFSVRNRLLEASGSDLNDYRIKRFDEHDTGMEKAINGSRTVIQGLIEDLGWTIWKQPQPCKPDEVNTVAMWPYGSEEDHWNPGCRSIETVQHPTDSYWRRHMS
;
A
#
# COMPACT_ATOMS: atom_id res chain seq x y z
N MET A 1 81.15 19.84 -7.93
CA MET A 1 80.94 20.70 -6.75
C MET A 1 79.62 20.27 -6.12
N VAL A 2 79.67 19.53 -5.01
CA VAL A 2 78.53 19.25 -4.10
C VAL A 2 78.83 20.10 -2.86
N PRO A 3 77.89 20.94 -2.35
CA PRO A 3 76.93 20.55 -1.29
C PRO A 3 75.60 21.36 -1.36
N LYS A 4 74.50 21.20 -0.58
CA LYS A 4 73.97 20.27 0.44
C LYS A 4 72.53 20.77 0.76
N THR A 5 71.60 19.83 0.99
CA THR A 5 70.48 19.80 2.00
C THR A 5 69.52 21.00 2.14
N SER A 6 68.20 20.82 2.28
CA SER A 6 67.55 20.03 3.35
C SER A 6 66.19 19.47 2.96
N PHE A 7 65.97 18.22 3.33
CA PHE A 7 64.66 17.59 3.51
C PHE A 7 63.92 18.24 4.68
N GLY A 8 62.61 18.43 4.52
CA GLY A 8 61.65 18.68 5.59
C GLY A 8 60.43 17.80 5.33
N VAL A 9 60.36 16.68 6.03
CA VAL A 9 59.21 15.79 6.07
C VAL A 9 58.11 16.49 6.85
N LEU A 10 56.94 16.69 6.24
CA LEU A 10 55.70 16.93 6.95
C LEU A 10 54.65 15.97 6.40
N GLY A 11 54.41 14.90 7.17
CA GLY A 11 53.31 14.00 6.95
C GLY A 11 52.00 14.77 7.07
N VAL A 12 51.19 14.71 6.01
CA VAL A 12 49.80 15.14 6.09
C VAL A 12 49.02 13.96 6.66
N LEU A 13 48.79 14.01 7.98
CA LEU A 13 47.69 13.30 8.61
C LEU A 13 46.41 13.85 7.99
N ALA A 14 45.78 13.10 7.09
CA ALA A 14 44.39 13.36 6.72
C ALA A 14 43.53 13.00 7.94
N VAL A 15 43.27 13.99 8.79
CA VAL A 15 42.22 13.91 9.80
C VAL A 15 40.91 13.76 9.04
N ALA A 16 40.32 12.57 9.13
CA ALA A 16 38.93 12.36 8.79
C ALA A 16 38.09 13.28 9.68
N LEU A 17 37.69 14.43 9.13
CA LEU A 17 36.62 15.23 9.70
C LEU A 17 35.34 14.41 9.52
N ASN A 18 34.98 13.69 10.58
CA ASN A 18 33.59 13.33 10.82
C ASN A 18 32.78 14.62 10.78
N VAL A 19 32.10 14.88 9.66
CA VAL A 19 31.00 15.83 9.63
C VAL A 19 29.90 15.18 10.44
N VAL A 20 29.94 15.41 11.75
CA VAL A 20 28.76 15.34 12.60
C VAL A 20 27.85 16.43 12.05
N SER A 21 26.83 16.05 11.28
CA SER A 21 25.75 16.95 10.92
C SER A 21 25.27 17.63 12.19
N GLY A 22 25.44 18.94 12.23
CA GLY A 22 25.16 19.76 13.40
C GLY A 22 23.73 19.54 13.87
N HIS A 23 23.61 19.17 15.15
CA HIS A 23 22.39 19.36 15.92
C HIS A 23 22.08 20.86 15.95
N ASP A 24 21.14 21.30 15.11
CA ASP A 24 20.50 22.59 15.29
C ASP A 24 19.50 22.45 16.44
N LYS A 25 19.65 23.26 17.49
CA LYS A 25 19.01 23.06 18.81
C LYS A 25 17.51 23.40 18.86
N THR A 26 16.84 23.39 17.71
CA THR A 26 15.38 23.54 17.51
C THR A 26 14.87 22.74 16.29
N GLY A 27 15.66 21.84 15.71
CA GLY A 27 15.36 21.22 14.42
C GLY A 27 14.32 20.10 14.49
N ARG A 28 13.20 20.27 13.77
CA ARG A 28 12.23 19.18 13.52
C ARG A 28 12.93 18.02 12.81
N MET A 29 12.55 16.79 13.15
CA MET A 29 13.00 15.59 12.47
C MET A 29 12.73 15.67 10.96
N GLN A 30 13.70 15.22 10.15
CA GLN A 30 13.62 15.21 8.69
C GLN A 30 13.76 13.77 8.15
N PRO A 31 13.27 13.50 6.94
CA PRO A 31 13.56 12.24 6.27
C PRO A 31 15.04 12.16 5.89
N ASP A 32 15.60 10.94 5.87
CA ASP A 32 17.03 10.70 5.63
C ASP A 32 17.26 9.49 4.72
N HIS A 33 18.33 9.56 3.92
CA HIS A 33 18.76 8.50 3.01
C HIS A 33 19.17 7.22 3.75
N GLU A 34 19.66 7.31 4.98
CA GLU A 34 19.98 6.17 5.83
C GLU A 34 18.75 5.28 6.02
N TYR A 35 17.62 5.85 6.44
CA TYR A 35 16.38 5.09 6.64
C TYR A 35 15.73 4.66 5.33
N ALA A 36 15.81 5.48 4.27
CA ALA A 36 15.38 5.07 2.94
C ALA A 36 16.13 3.81 2.46
N LYS A 37 17.43 3.71 2.76
CA LYS A 37 18.26 2.54 2.43
C LYS A 37 18.00 1.36 3.37
N GLU A 38 17.97 1.58 4.68
CA GLU A 38 17.73 0.53 5.69
C GLU A 38 16.38 -0.16 5.48
N ARG A 39 15.34 0.61 5.13
CA ARG A 39 13.97 0.14 4.95
C ARG A 39 13.59 -0.01 3.48
N ALA A 40 14.59 -0.15 2.61
CA ALA A 40 14.42 -0.14 1.15
C ALA A 40 13.36 -1.12 0.65
N HIS A 41 13.31 -2.33 1.21
CA HIS A 41 12.35 -3.36 0.80
C HIS A 41 10.91 -2.96 1.16
N MET A 42 10.70 -2.35 2.34
CA MET A 42 9.39 -1.83 2.75
C MET A 42 8.95 -0.65 1.87
N VAL A 43 9.86 0.28 1.57
CA VAL A 43 9.58 1.41 0.68
C VAL A 43 9.21 0.91 -0.73
N PHE A 44 9.97 -0.05 -1.26
CA PHE A 44 9.69 -0.68 -2.56
C PHE A 44 8.28 -1.29 -2.58
N ASN A 45 7.91 -2.05 -1.54
CA ASN A 45 6.59 -2.67 -1.44
C ASN A 45 5.47 -1.65 -1.23
N ALA A 46 5.71 -0.56 -0.50
CA ALA A 46 4.75 0.53 -0.34
C ALA A 46 4.48 1.23 -1.69
N ILE A 47 5.50 1.49 -2.49
CA ILE A 47 5.36 2.07 -3.83
C ILE A 47 4.61 1.11 -4.77
N HIS A 48 4.98 -0.18 -4.76
CA HIS A 48 4.28 -1.20 -5.54
C HIS A 48 2.79 -1.29 -5.16
N SER A 49 2.47 -1.14 -3.88
CA SER A 49 1.11 -1.35 -3.35
C SER A 49 0.25 -0.08 -3.32
N ALA A 50 0.84 1.10 -3.52
CA ALA A 50 0.11 2.37 -3.43
C ALA A 50 -1.11 2.39 -4.37
N GLY A 51 -2.30 2.50 -3.79
CA GLY A 51 -3.58 2.49 -4.53
C GLY A 51 -3.98 1.12 -5.11
N ARG A 52 -3.36 0.02 -4.65
CA ARG A 52 -3.63 -1.36 -5.09
C ARG A 52 -4.13 -2.21 -3.92
N GLN A 53 -5.32 -2.79 -4.07
CA GLN A 53 -5.98 -3.55 -3.02
C GLN A 53 -5.17 -4.76 -2.54
N TRP A 54 -4.54 -5.54 -3.45
CA TRP A 54 -3.85 -6.77 -3.06
C TRP A 54 -2.65 -6.50 -2.15
N GLY A 55 -1.80 -5.56 -2.56
CA GLY A 55 -0.61 -5.20 -1.81
C GLY A 55 -0.95 -4.58 -0.47
N SER A 56 -1.92 -3.64 -0.46
CA SER A 56 -2.39 -3.01 0.76
C SER A 56 -3.09 -3.98 1.71
N ALA A 57 -3.72 -5.05 1.22
CA ALA A 57 -4.33 -6.07 2.09
C ALA A 57 -3.28 -6.92 2.84
N LEU A 58 -2.18 -7.29 2.17
CA LEU A 58 -1.08 -8.05 2.77
C LEU A 58 -0.22 -7.19 3.69
N TYR A 59 0.11 -5.97 3.25
CA TYR A 59 0.85 -4.97 4.02
C TYR A 59 -0.10 -3.89 4.54
N HIS A 60 -1.01 -4.30 5.43
CA HIS A 60 -2.15 -3.48 5.84
C HIS A 60 -1.82 -2.26 6.71
N ASN A 61 -0.64 -2.20 7.32
CA ASN A 61 -0.17 -1.02 8.05
C ASN A 61 0.60 -0.10 7.11
N GLY A 62 -0.09 0.92 6.58
CA GLY A 62 0.50 1.90 5.69
C GLY A 62 1.27 2.99 6.44
N PHE A 63 2.40 3.39 5.86
CA PHE A 63 3.26 4.48 6.38
C PHE A 63 3.28 5.70 5.45
N GLY A 64 2.74 5.56 4.23
CA GLY A 64 2.76 6.56 3.18
C GLY A 64 1.54 7.49 3.14
N PHE A 65 1.80 8.69 2.67
CA PHE A 65 0.82 9.68 2.23
C PHE A 65 1.18 10.07 0.80
N PHE A 66 0.26 9.83 -0.14
CA PHE A 66 0.51 10.09 -1.55
C PHE A 66 -0.47 11.11 -2.11
N PRO A 67 -0.01 12.31 -2.50
CA PRO A 67 -0.85 13.25 -3.22
C PRO A 67 -1.29 12.62 -4.53
N ALA A 68 -2.57 12.74 -4.88
CA ALA A 68 -3.10 12.15 -6.08
C ALA A 68 -4.17 13.03 -6.74
N THR A 69 -4.44 12.71 -8.01
CA THR A 69 -5.46 13.36 -8.81
C THR A 69 -6.48 12.34 -9.26
N VAL A 70 -7.76 12.61 -9.02
CA VAL A 70 -8.85 11.92 -9.70
C VAL A 70 -9.23 12.78 -10.90
N PRO A 71 -9.02 12.34 -12.15
CA PRO A 71 -9.27 13.17 -13.32
C PRO A 71 -10.74 13.56 -13.47
N ALA A 72 -11.00 14.68 -14.15
CA ALA A 72 -12.34 15.04 -14.63
C ALA A 72 -12.94 13.90 -15.49
N GLY A 73 -14.25 13.70 -15.39
CA GLY A 73 -15.01 12.65 -16.06
C GLY A 73 -15.03 11.30 -15.33
N THR A 74 -14.35 11.17 -14.19
CA THR A 74 -14.33 9.94 -13.39
C THR A 74 -15.68 9.68 -12.74
N MET A 75 -16.18 8.45 -12.86
CA MET A 75 -17.43 8.01 -12.24
C MET A 75 -17.19 7.51 -10.82
N PHE A 76 -18.06 7.96 -9.91
CA PHE A 76 -18.14 7.53 -8.52
C PHE A 76 -19.54 7.01 -8.19
N TYR A 77 -19.58 6.10 -7.22
CA TYR A 77 -20.79 5.45 -6.76
C TYR A 77 -20.98 5.67 -5.26
N HIS A 78 -22.22 5.89 -4.85
CA HIS A 78 -22.56 6.16 -3.45
C HIS A 78 -23.89 5.52 -3.09
N GLY A 79 -23.89 4.71 -2.03
CA GLY A 79 -25.10 4.11 -1.49
C GLY A 79 -25.53 4.81 -0.21
N THR A 80 -26.81 5.14 -0.11
CA THR A 80 -27.36 5.86 1.06
C THR A 80 -28.84 5.58 1.28
N ARG A 81 -29.38 6.10 2.39
CA ARG A 81 -30.81 6.13 2.71
C ARG A 81 -31.53 7.38 2.20
N GLN A 82 -30.76 8.36 1.76
CA GLN A 82 -31.27 9.68 1.41
C GLN A 82 -31.46 9.79 -0.11
N ASN A 83 -32.49 10.50 -0.55
CA ASN A 83 -32.75 10.81 -1.96
C ASN A 83 -32.33 12.24 -2.31
N VAL A 84 -31.22 12.70 -1.73
CA VAL A 84 -30.66 14.02 -1.91
C VAL A 84 -29.14 13.90 -1.99
N THR A 85 -28.52 14.85 -2.69
CA THR A 85 -27.07 14.97 -2.69
C THR A 85 -26.59 15.39 -1.29
N PRO A 86 -25.58 14.72 -0.71
CA PRO A 86 -24.95 15.16 0.52
C PRO A 86 -24.44 16.59 0.38
N THR A 87 -24.40 17.38 1.46
CA THR A 87 -23.80 18.73 1.42
C THR A 87 -22.47 18.82 2.16
N GLY A 88 -22.02 17.73 2.80
CA GLY A 88 -20.76 17.69 3.56
C GLY A 88 -20.01 16.39 3.32
N PRO A 89 -19.07 16.04 4.23
CA PRO A 89 -18.23 14.85 4.10
C PRO A 89 -19.06 13.58 3.94
N GLU A 90 -18.75 12.77 2.93
CA GLU A 90 -19.45 11.52 2.64
C GLU A 90 -18.57 10.58 1.77
N TRP A 91 -18.87 9.28 1.77
CA TRP A 91 -18.08 8.26 1.09
C TRP A 91 -18.54 8.00 -0.34
N LEU A 92 -17.56 7.95 -1.25
CA LEU A 92 -17.69 7.50 -2.64
C LEU A 92 -16.87 6.23 -2.85
N ALA A 93 -17.31 5.34 -3.73
CA ALA A 93 -16.57 4.17 -4.15
C ALA A 93 -16.23 4.22 -5.65
N PHE A 94 -15.10 3.61 -6.02
CA PHE A 94 -14.75 3.35 -7.42
C PHE A 94 -15.50 2.13 -8.00
N ASP A 95 -16.08 1.30 -7.14
CA ASP A 95 -16.76 0.04 -7.46
C ASP A 95 -18.26 0.15 -7.18
N ILE A 96 -19.07 -0.39 -8.09
CA ILE A 96 -20.53 -0.35 -7.99
C ILE A 96 -20.97 -1.24 -6.84
N GLU A 97 -20.49 -2.48 -6.81
CA GLU A 97 -20.88 -3.52 -5.86
C GLU A 97 -20.56 -3.12 -4.41
N HIS A 98 -19.48 -2.35 -4.22
CA HIS A 98 -19.15 -1.80 -2.91
C HIS A 98 -20.22 -0.78 -2.47
N ALA A 99 -20.56 0.20 -3.32
CA ALA A 99 -21.60 1.19 -3.00
C ALA A 99 -23.01 0.59 -2.88
N GLU A 100 -23.35 -0.43 -3.68
CA GLU A 100 -24.66 -1.11 -3.64
C GLU A 100 -24.99 -1.70 -2.26
N ASN A 101 -23.98 -2.14 -1.52
CA ASN A 101 -24.15 -2.68 -0.18
C ASN A 101 -24.79 -1.67 0.79
N PHE A 102 -24.52 -0.38 0.58
CA PHE A 102 -25.06 0.72 1.38
C PHE A 102 -26.41 1.27 0.87
N ALA A 103 -26.84 0.86 -0.33
CA ALA A 103 -28.05 1.32 -0.99
C ALA A 103 -29.29 0.42 -0.79
N ARG A 104 -29.26 -0.60 0.08
CA ARG A 104 -30.30 -1.67 0.14
C ARG A 104 -31.63 -1.23 0.74
N SER A 105 -32.76 -1.48 0.06
CA SER A 105 -34.11 -1.24 0.60
C SER A 105 -34.67 -2.47 1.36
N PHE A 106 -35.27 -2.28 2.54
CA PHE A 106 -35.81 -3.37 3.37
C PHE A 106 -37.07 -2.96 4.16
N LYS A 107 -37.83 -3.96 4.64
CA LYS A 107 -38.97 -3.73 5.55
C LYS A 107 -38.51 -3.85 7.01
N TYR A 108 -38.87 -2.87 7.81
CA TYR A 108 -38.60 -2.81 9.25
C TYR A 108 -39.91 -2.90 10.04
N ARG A 109 -39.96 -3.65 11.13
CA ARG A 109 -41.09 -3.65 12.06
C ARG A 109 -40.62 -3.11 13.42
N PRO A 110 -41.18 -1.99 13.90
CA PRO A 110 -40.90 -1.51 15.26
C PRO A 110 -41.31 -2.56 16.31
N GLY A 111 -40.53 -2.75 17.39
CA GLY A 111 -40.94 -3.55 18.57
C GLY A 111 -40.62 -5.06 18.55
N ARG A 112 -40.32 -5.67 17.39
CA ARG A 112 -39.61 -6.96 17.34
C ARG A 112 -38.20 -6.65 16.88
N GLY A 113 -37.19 -6.87 17.74
CA GLY A 113 -35.76 -6.67 17.43
C GLY A 113 -35.49 -6.91 15.95
N GLY A 114 -35.24 -5.81 15.23
CA GLY A 114 -35.45 -5.71 13.79
C GLY A 114 -34.60 -6.70 12.99
N PRO A 115 -34.86 -6.86 11.67
CA PRO A 115 -33.87 -7.49 10.81
C PRO A 115 -32.60 -6.67 10.92
N THR A 116 -31.55 -7.27 11.46
CA THR A 116 -30.23 -6.65 11.49
C THR A 116 -29.90 -6.23 10.06
N ALA A 117 -29.71 -4.92 9.82
CA ALA A 117 -28.78 -4.51 8.78
C ALA A 117 -27.51 -5.37 8.93
N PRO A 118 -26.78 -5.74 7.85
CA PRO A 118 -25.57 -6.54 7.97
C PRO A 118 -24.74 -5.99 9.12
N ARG A 119 -24.65 -6.76 10.22
CA ARG A 119 -23.98 -6.29 11.42
C ARG A 119 -22.55 -5.97 11.00
N PRO A 120 -22.01 -4.77 11.31
CA PRO A 120 -20.58 -4.69 11.52
C PRO A 120 -20.21 -5.76 12.55
N PRO A 121 -19.04 -6.39 12.45
CA PRO A 121 -18.66 -7.48 13.35
C PRO A 121 -18.83 -7.05 14.83
N PRO A 122 -19.21 -7.97 15.74
CA PRO A 122 -19.82 -7.62 17.01
C PRO A 122 -18.83 -6.96 17.98
N GLY A 123 -19.22 -5.82 18.57
CA GLY A 123 -18.49 -5.12 19.64
C GLY A 123 -19.44 -4.55 20.70
N ALA A 124 -18.99 -4.60 21.96
CA ALA A 124 -19.78 -4.53 23.19
C ALA A 124 -20.31 -3.14 23.57
N LYS A 125 -21.41 -3.11 24.34
CA LYS A 125 -21.95 -1.90 24.98
C LYS A 125 -21.04 -1.46 26.13
N GLY A 126 -20.70 -0.16 26.17
CA GLY A 126 -20.02 0.52 27.28
C GLY A 126 -20.60 1.94 27.49
N PRO A 127 -20.54 2.48 28.72
CA PRO A 127 -21.54 3.42 29.24
C PRO A 127 -21.29 4.89 28.92
N ASP A 128 -22.38 5.66 29.07
CA ASP A 128 -22.51 7.11 28.88
C ASP A 128 -21.52 7.96 29.67
N ALA A 129 -21.03 9.03 29.04
CA ALA A 129 -20.47 10.18 29.73
C ALA A 129 -20.68 11.46 28.91
N ASN A 130 -21.34 12.43 29.55
CA ASN A 130 -21.49 13.83 29.14
C ASN A 130 -20.14 14.55 29.20
N ASP A 131 -19.85 15.47 28.26
CA ASP A 131 -19.38 16.80 28.66
C ASP A 131 -19.50 17.86 27.55
N GLU A 132 -19.70 19.10 28.01
CA GLU A 132 -19.97 20.32 27.24
C GLU A 132 -18.67 21.00 26.75
N GLN A 133 -18.63 21.55 25.53
CA GLN A 133 -18.00 22.86 25.25
C GLN A 133 -18.31 23.48 23.87
N THR A 134 -18.25 24.81 23.87
CA THR A 134 -18.85 25.84 23.00
C THR A 134 -18.06 26.21 21.74
N GLY A 135 -18.76 26.61 20.65
CA GLY A 135 -18.18 27.29 19.48
C GLY A 135 -18.84 26.96 18.12
N GLU A 136 -19.55 27.93 17.54
CA GLU A 136 -20.17 28.03 16.18
C GLU A 136 -21.51 27.30 15.98
N GLU A 137 -22.63 28.06 16.05
CA GLU A 137 -24.00 27.57 16.24
C GLU A 137 -24.76 27.14 14.97
N GLU A 138 -24.42 27.61 13.76
CA GLU A 138 -25.17 27.27 12.54
C GLU A 138 -24.74 25.92 11.94
N ASP A 139 -23.43 25.67 11.78
CA ASP A 139 -22.93 24.34 11.39
C ASP A 139 -23.24 23.28 12.46
N ARG A 140 -23.23 23.67 13.75
CA ARG A 140 -23.70 22.80 14.85
C ARG A 140 -25.19 22.53 14.81
N GLN A 141 -26.03 23.38 14.24
CA GLN A 141 -27.48 23.11 14.13
C GLN A 141 -27.78 22.12 12.99
N GLU A 142 -27.04 22.18 11.88
CA GLU A 142 -27.16 21.18 10.82
C GLU A 142 -26.49 19.85 11.21
N LEU A 143 -25.35 19.89 11.91
CA LEU A 143 -24.74 18.73 12.56
C LEU A 143 -25.58 18.21 13.73
N ARG A 144 -26.33 19.03 14.47
CA ARG A 144 -27.32 18.56 15.46
C ARG A 144 -28.50 17.91 14.78
N ARG A 145 -29.04 18.44 13.68
CA ARG A 145 -30.07 17.72 12.90
C ARG A 145 -29.57 16.39 12.34
N ARG A 146 -28.30 16.31 11.92
CA ARG A 146 -27.66 15.07 11.42
C ARG A 146 -27.30 14.11 12.54
N ASN A 147 -26.74 14.58 13.65
CA ASN A 147 -26.47 13.77 14.85
C ASN A 147 -27.74 13.38 15.58
N GLU A 148 -28.82 14.15 15.53
CA GLU A 148 -30.15 13.75 16.02
C GLU A 148 -30.80 12.73 15.06
N HIS A 149 -30.44 12.72 13.77
CA HIS A 149 -30.82 11.63 12.84
C HIS A 149 -29.92 10.38 12.97
N ILE A 150 -28.65 10.52 13.37
CA ILE A 150 -27.69 9.41 13.49
C ILE A 150 -27.66 8.82 14.91
N ALA A 151 -27.88 9.62 15.96
CA ALA A 151 -28.03 9.13 17.33
C ALA A 151 -29.34 8.34 17.50
N THR A 152 -30.36 8.59 16.68
CA THR A 152 -31.56 7.73 16.58
C THR A 152 -31.33 6.43 15.82
N ASP A 153 -30.19 6.28 15.12
CA ASP A 153 -29.86 5.08 14.33
C ASP A 153 -28.85 4.15 15.05
N ASN A 154 -28.25 4.57 16.17
CA ASN A 154 -27.27 3.77 16.93
C ASN A 154 -27.60 3.56 18.43
N ASP A 155 -28.70 4.09 18.95
CA ASP A 155 -29.24 3.66 20.24
C ASP A 155 -30.74 3.32 20.13
N ASP A 156 -31.16 2.41 21.00
CA ASP A 156 -32.45 1.70 21.04
C ASP A 156 -33.64 2.62 21.44
N SER A 157 -33.68 3.86 20.95
CA SER A 157 -34.70 4.85 21.34
C SER A 157 -35.21 5.72 20.18
N LEU A 158 -35.88 5.07 19.22
CA LEU A 158 -36.85 5.72 18.33
C LEU A 158 -38.07 6.23 19.13
N LEU A 159 -38.00 7.26 19.98
CA LEU A 159 -39.19 7.96 20.51
C LEU A 159 -38.92 9.43 20.87
N GLY A 160 -38.71 10.27 19.86
CA GLY A 160 -39.01 11.71 19.92
C GLY A 160 -40.30 12.09 19.18
N ALA A 161 -41.01 11.11 18.62
CA ALA A 161 -42.34 11.31 18.06
C ALA A 161 -43.38 11.26 19.18
N PRO A 162 -44.47 12.05 19.12
CA PRO A 162 -45.61 11.83 20.00
C PRO A 162 -46.00 10.35 19.90
N ALA A 163 -46.12 9.68 21.04
CA ALA A 163 -46.35 8.24 21.16
C ALA A 163 -47.23 7.71 20.01
N PRO A 164 -46.70 6.84 19.13
CA PRO A 164 -47.51 6.24 18.09
C PRO A 164 -48.57 5.37 18.76
N LYS A 165 -49.80 5.50 18.27
CA LYS A 165 -50.88 4.55 18.55
C LYS A 165 -50.44 3.17 18.07
N ASP A 166 -51.00 2.13 18.71
CA ASP A 166 -50.83 0.70 18.41
C ASP A 166 -50.96 0.32 16.92
N ASP A 167 -49.95 0.61 16.09
CA ASP A 167 -49.91 0.19 14.70
C ASP A 167 -48.63 -0.64 14.44
N ASP A 168 -48.78 -1.97 14.58
CA ASP A 168 -47.79 -3.04 14.32
C ASP A 168 -47.36 -3.17 12.83
N GLU A 169 -47.56 -2.15 12.00
CA GLU A 169 -47.38 -2.23 10.54
C GLU A 169 -45.90 -2.07 10.12
N PRO A 170 -45.38 -2.91 9.20
CA PRO A 170 -44.02 -2.79 8.70
C PRO A 170 -43.78 -1.50 7.91
N VAL A 171 -42.74 -0.76 8.29
CA VAL A 171 -42.24 0.44 7.62
C VAL A 171 -41.28 0.03 6.49
N ASN A 172 -41.44 0.64 5.32
CA ASN A 172 -40.51 0.45 4.20
C ASN A 172 -39.33 1.44 4.33
N VAL A 173 -38.12 0.94 4.57
CA VAL A 173 -36.90 1.73 4.54
C VAL A 173 -36.30 1.64 3.14
N ARG A 174 -36.22 2.76 2.42
CA ARG A 174 -35.63 2.82 1.08
C ARG A 174 -34.14 3.10 1.14
N GLY A 175 -33.40 2.51 0.22
CA GLY A 175 -32.04 2.90 -0.10
C GLY A 175 -31.96 3.43 -1.53
N TYR A 176 -30.92 4.21 -1.78
CA TYR A 176 -30.69 4.93 -3.02
C TYR A 176 -29.25 4.71 -3.47
N PHE A 177 -29.09 4.47 -4.76
CA PHE A 177 -27.81 4.36 -5.44
C PHE A 177 -27.59 5.63 -6.26
N HIS A 178 -26.60 6.41 -5.87
CA HIS A 178 -26.23 7.66 -6.51
C HIS A 178 -25.01 7.43 -7.38
N THR A 179 -25.05 8.00 -8.58
CA THR A 179 -23.90 8.05 -9.49
C THR A 179 -23.48 9.50 -9.66
N TYR A 180 -22.21 9.76 -9.40
CA TYR A 180 -21.58 11.07 -9.58
C TYR A 180 -20.50 11.00 -10.64
N GLN A 181 -20.26 12.12 -11.29
CA GLN A 181 -19.15 12.29 -12.22
C GLN A 181 -18.32 13.50 -11.79
N THR A 182 -17.00 13.37 -11.79
CA THR A 182 -16.12 14.52 -11.54
C THR A 182 -16.20 15.51 -12.70
N ASN A 183 -16.43 16.79 -12.42
CA ASN A 183 -16.51 17.84 -13.45
C ASN A 183 -15.19 18.62 -13.62
N ARG A 184 -14.23 18.38 -12.70
CA ARG A 184 -12.84 18.83 -12.76
C ARG A 184 -11.93 17.78 -12.13
N ASP A 185 -10.63 17.98 -12.27
CA ASP A 185 -9.64 17.19 -11.54
C ASP A 185 -9.82 17.42 -10.03
N LEU A 186 -10.01 16.35 -9.27
CA LEU A 186 -10.04 16.39 -7.80
C LEU A 186 -8.65 16.17 -7.23
N LYS A 187 -8.32 16.94 -6.20
CA LYS A 187 -7.09 16.83 -5.42
C LYS A 187 -7.34 15.94 -4.22
N VAL A 188 -6.80 14.73 -4.19
CA VAL A 188 -6.99 13.80 -3.07
C VAL A 188 -5.68 13.37 -2.45
N LEU A 189 -5.70 12.98 -1.18
CA LEU A 189 -4.56 12.37 -0.51
C LEU A 189 -4.85 10.88 -0.29
N VAL A 190 -4.03 10.01 -0.86
CA VAL A 190 -4.09 8.56 -0.61
C VAL A 190 -3.38 8.29 0.72
N ILE A 191 -4.07 7.61 1.63
CA ILE A 191 -3.49 7.09 2.87
C ILE A 191 -3.18 5.62 2.66
N ASP A 192 -1.90 5.26 2.76
CA ASP A 192 -1.36 3.93 2.46
C ASP A 192 -1.98 2.80 3.30
N GLY A 193 -1.80 1.56 2.86
CA GLY A 193 -2.29 0.36 3.53
C GLY A 193 -3.82 0.25 3.55
N MET A 194 -4.36 -0.58 4.45
CA MET A 194 -5.81 -0.71 4.65
C MET A 194 -6.33 0.41 5.57
N SER A 195 -6.13 1.67 5.18
CA SER A 195 -6.36 2.86 6.01
C SER A 195 -7.82 3.09 6.46
N ALA A 196 -8.78 2.30 5.97
CA ALA A 196 -10.16 2.29 6.45
C ALA A 196 -10.52 1.04 7.29
N GLY A 197 -9.58 0.13 7.52
CA GLY A 197 -9.80 -1.08 8.32
C GLY A 197 -9.86 -0.78 9.81
N LYS A 198 -11.01 -0.96 10.46
CA LYS A 198 -11.20 -0.67 11.89
C LYS A 198 -10.70 -1.85 12.75
N THR A 199 -9.40 -1.91 13.00
CA THR A 199 -8.73 -2.94 13.80
C THR A 199 -7.59 -2.37 14.65
N ASN A 200 -7.26 -3.03 15.76
CA ASN A 200 -6.14 -2.62 16.61
C ASN A 200 -4.75 -3.02 16.05
N MET A 201 -4.70 -3.63 14.86
CA MET A 201 -3.46 -4.08 14.21
C MET A 201 -2.59 -2.96 13.62
N GLY A 202 -3.10 -1.73 13.55
CA GLY A 202 -2.33 -0.54 13.12
C GLY A 202 -2.71 0.05 11.77
N THR A 203 -3.77 -0.47 11.13
CA THR A 203 -4.33 0.03 9.87
C THR A 203 -4.71 1.50 9.91
N LEU A 204 -5.14 2.02 11.07
CA LEU A 204 -5.55 3.42 11.24
C LEU A 204 -4.40 4.34 11.71
N ASP A 205 -3.18 3.82 11.94
CA ASP A 205 -2.08 4.56 12.57
C ASP A 205 -1.77 5.88 11.83
N SER A 206 -1.70 5.85 10.50
CA SER A 206 -1.39 7.03 9.68
C SER A 206 -2.43 8.15 9.81
N GLN A 207 -3.71 7.82 9.94
CA GLN A 207 -4.76 8.84 10.09
C GLN A 207 -4.94 9.27 11.55
N ASP A 208 -4.95 8.32 12.47
CA ASP A 208 -5.29 8.60 13.87
C ASP A 208 -4.10 9.15 14.66
N LEU A 209 -2.88 8.65 14.42
CA LEU A 209 -1.69 9.08 15.16
C LEU A 209 -0.99 10.26 14.47
N VAL A 210 -0.88 10.24 13.13
CA VAL A 210 -0.21 11.33 12.38
C VAL A 210 -1.19 12.45 12.05
N LEU A 211 -2.18 12.22 11.19
CA LEU A 211 -3.05 13.31 10.71
C LEU A 211 -3.87 13.96 11.84
N ARG A 212 -4.42 13.16 12.76
CA ARG A 212 -5.20 13.63 13.92
C ARG A 212 -4.35 13.84 15.17
N GLU A 213 -3.03 13.64 15.11
CA GLU A 213 -2.11 13.85 16.23
C GLU A 213 -2.54 13.11 17.52
N ASN A 214 -3.02 11.88 17.37
CA ASN A 214 -3.56 11.05 18.44
C ASN A 214 -4.76 11.65 19.20
N ASN A 215 -5.39 12.70 18.66
CA ASN A 215 -6.63 13.26 19.20
C ASN A 215 -7.83 12.42 18.71
N THR A 216 -7.90 11.20 19.21
CA THR A 216 -8.98 10.26 18.88
C THR A 216 -9.71 9.85 20.15
N ASN A 217 -11.02 9.62 20.06
CA ASN A 217 -11.84 9.25 21.20
C ASN A 217 -11.61 7.80 21.69
N GLY A 218 -10.50 7.15 21.27
CA GLY A 218 -10.15 5.76 21.59
C GLY A 218 -11.11 4.70 21.01
N ARG A 219 -12.12 5.11 20.23
CA ARG A 219 -13.13 4.23 19.63
C ARG A 219 -12.72 3.86 18.21
N SER A 220 -12.54 2.57 17.95
CA SER A 220 -12.20 2.05 16.62
C SER A 220 -13.25 2.37 15.53
N PHE A 221 -14.50 2.69 15.92
CA PHE A 221 -15.63 2.97 15.03
C PHE A 221 -16.02 4.47 14.98
N ASP A 222 -15.03 5.36 15.00
CA ASP A 222 -15.18 6.83 14.98
C ASP A 222 -15.16 7.44 13.57
N GLU A 223 -15.71 6.75 12.55
CA GLU A 223 -15.52 7.12 11.14
C GLU A 223 -16.06 8.51 10.78
N TRP A 224 -17.21 8.93 11.32
CA TRP A 224 -17.78 10.25 11.02
C TRP A 224 -16.93 11.39 11.58
N ASN A 225 -16.51 11.32 12.84
CA ASN A 225 -15.63 12.34 13.41
C ASN A 225 -14.29 12.34 12.70
N ARG A 226 -13.77 11.17 12.32
CA ARG A 226 -12.58 11.07 11.50
C ARG A 226 -12.75 11.75 10.14
N ALA A 227 -13.85 11.51 9.44
CA ALA A 227 -14.13 12.17 8.18
C ALA A 227 -14.22 13.69 8.34
N LEU A 228 -14.85 14.18 9.41
CA LEU A 228 -14.91 15.62 9.73
C LEU A 228 -13.51 16.21 9.99
N ASP A 229 -12.71 15.58 10.85
CA ASP A 229 -11.35 16.01 11.16
C ASP A 229 -10.46 16.02 9.91
N LEU A 230 -10.51 14.95 9.12
CA LEU A 230 -9.78 14.85 7.86
C LEU A 230 -10.24 15.94 6.88
N CYS A 231 -11.54 16.16 6.73
CA CYS A 231 -12.05 17.18 5.81
C CYS A 231 -11.73 18.61 6.22
N LYS A 232 -11.58 18.88 7.52
CA LYS A 232 -11.00 20.13 8.00
C LYS A 232 -9.57 20.31 7.50
N LEU A 233 -8.73 19.27 7.62
CA LEU A 233 -7.36 19.29 7.08
C LEU A 233 -7.36 19.46 5.55
N ALA A 234 -8.23 18.75 4.83
CA ALA A 234 -8.32 18.89 3.38
C ALA A 234 -8.66 20.31 2.96
N SER A 235 -9.62 20.97 3.62
CA SER A 235 -9.95 22.37 3.38
C SER A 235 -8.74 23.29 3.62
N GLU A 236 -8.05 23.13 4.74
CA GLU A 236 -6.83 23.90 5.07
C GLU A 236 -5.70 23.69 4.05
N TRP A 237 -5.61 22.49 3.45
CA TRP A 237 -4.53 22.12 2.52
C TRP A 237 -4.92 22.31 1.05
N GLY A 238 -6.17 22.68 0.75
CA GLY A 238 -6.68 22.82 -0.62
C GLY A 238 -6.87 21.48 -1.34
N PHE A 239 -7.32 20.46 -0.61
CA PHE A 239 -7.67 19.13 -1.10
C PHE A 239 -9.19 18.92 -1.07
N ASP A 240 -9.66 18.04 -1.95
CA ASP A 240 -11.07 17.67 -2.10
C ASP A 240 -11.48 16.50 -1.19
N GLY A 241 -10.51 15.72 -0.71
CA GLY A 241 -10.78 14.49 0.02
C GLY A 241 -9.59 13.56 0.20
N PHE A 242 -9.88 12.37 0.73
CA PHE A 242 -8.89 11.32 1.01
C PHE A 242 -9.31 10.01 0.36
N VAL A 243 -8.33 9.25 -0.12
CA VAL A 243 -8.55 7.88 -0.62
C VAL A 243 -8.04 6.91 0.43
N ARG A 244 -8.87 5.93 0.78
CA ARG A 244 -8.57 4.89 1.76
C ARG A 244 -8.97 3.52 1.22
N ILE A 245 -8.46 2.48 1.86
CA ILE A 245 -8.68 1.09 1.43
C ILE A 245 -9.27 0.29 2.59
N GLU A 246 -10.39 -0.39 2.32
CA GLU A 246 -10.97 -1.46 3.14
C GLU A 246 -11.24 -2.69 2.25
N ILE A 247 -12.48 -3.17 2.13
CA ILE A 247 -12.86 -4.06 1.05
C ILE A 247 -13.21 -3.21 -0.18
N GLY A 248 -12.18 -2.91 -0.97
CA GLY A 248 -12.25 -1.96 -2.07
C GLY A 248 -11.72 -0.59 -1.68
N ILE A 249 -11.68 0.29 -2.68
CA ILE A 249 -11.08 1.63 -2.56
C ILE A 249 -12.20 2.66 -2.42
N GLU A 250 -12.19 3.38 -1.30
CA GLU A 250 -13.14 4.42 -0.97
C GLU A 250 -12.50 5.82 -1.02
N VAL A 251 -13.34 6.83 -1.23
CA VAL A 251 -12.97 8.24 -1.20
C VAL A 251 -13.86 8.95 -0.20
N ILE A 252 -13.27 9.55 0.83
CA ILE A 252 -13.96 10.57 1.63
C ILE A 252 -13.94 11.86 0.81
N LYS A 253 -15.09 12.25 0.24
CA LYS A 253 -15.24 13.55 -0.43
C LYS A 253 -15.80 14.56 0.57
N CYS A 254 -15.13 15.69 0.72
CA CYS A 254 -15.41 16.64 1.79
C CYS A 254 -16.56 17.61 1.51
N ASP A 255 -16.79 17.92 0.24
CA ASP A 255 -17.86 18.81 -0.22
C ASP A 255 -18.41 18.28 -1.54
N PHE A 256 -19.68 17.88 -1.58
CA PHE A 256 -20.31 17.35 -2.78
C PHE A 256 -20.82 18.44 -3.73
N ALA A 257 -20.90 19.70 -3.28
CA ALA A 257 -21.28 20.82 -4.13
C ALA A 257 -20.14 21.27 -5.07
N ASP A 258 -18.89 20.89 -4.77
CA ASP A 258 -17.72 21.23 -5.57
C ASP A 258 -17.07 19.99 -6.21
N GLY A 259 -16.84 20.07 -7.51
CA GLY A 259 -16.09 19.07 -8.26
C GLY A 259 -16.87 17.85 -8.72
N LEU A 260 -18.19 17.77 -8.45
CA LEU A 260 -19.05 16.64 -8.81
C LEU A 260 -20.36 17.11 -9.47
N ASP A 261 -20.77 16.38 -10.51
CA ASP A 261 -22.10 16.43 -11.09
C ASP A 261 -22.89 15.17 -10.69
N LEU A 262 -24.13 15.35 -10.22
CA LEU A 262 -25.05 14.22 -10.01
C LEU A 262 -25.53 13.70 -11.37
N VAL A 263 -25.15 12.47 -11.71
CA VAL A 263 -25.56 11.82 -12.97
C VAL A 263 -26.88 11.08 -12.81
N SER A 264 -27.01 10.29 -11.74
CA SER A 264 -28.23 9.54 -11.47
C SER A 264 -28.46 9.31 -9.98
N MET A 265 -29.73 9.17 -9.62
CA MET A 265 -30.17 8.86 -8.27
C MET A 265 -31.33 7.88 -8.36
N MET A 266 -31.08 6.62 -8.03
CA MET A 266 -32.03 5.53 -8.24
C MET A 266 -32.40 4.89 -6.93
N ARG A 267 -33.71 4.77 -6.67
CA ARG A 267 -34.23 3.99 -5.55
C ARG A 267 -34.03 2.50 -5.83
N THR A 268 -33.49 1.76 -4.87
CA THR A 268 -33.33 0.31 -5.00
C THR A 268 -34.62 -0.45 -4.67
N GLU A 269 -34.74 -1.66 -5.19
CA GLU A 269 -35.90 -2.52 -4.92
C GLU A 269 -35.86 -3.09 -3.49
N MET A 270 -37.04 -3.35 -2.92
CA MET A 270 -37.15 -4.02 -1.62
C MET A 270 -36.60 -5.44 -1.69
N ILE A 271 -35.83 -5.83 -0.68
CA ILE A 271 -35.30 -7.21 -0.56
C ILE A 271 -36.42 -8.27 -0.61
N ASN A 272 -37.64 -7.97 -0.17
CA ASN A 272 -38.76 -8.92 -0.23
C ASN A 272 -39.46 -8.98 -1.61
N HIS A 273 -39.08 -8.16 -2.58
CA HIS A 273 -39.60 -8.19 -3.95
C HIS A 273 -38.63 -8.84 -4.94
N ILE A 274 -37.37 -9.07 -4.54
CA ILE A 274 -36.39 -9.80 -5.33
C ILE A 274 -36.53 -11.31 -5.08
N MET A 275 -36.41 -12.12 -6.13
CA MET A 275 -36.44 -13.58 -6.01
C MET A 275 -35.18 -14.14 -5.34
N GLY A 276 -34.05 -13.46 -5.50
CA GLY A 276 -32.78 -13.86 -4.90
C GLY A 276 -32.79 -13.65 -3.38
N ASN A 277 -32.17 -14.56 -2.64
CA ASN A 277 -32.06 -14.51 -1.18
C ASN A 277 -30.80 -13.77 -0.67
N LEU A 278 -30.10 -13.04 -1.54
CA LEU A 278 -28.80 -12.41 -1.27
C LEU A 278 -27.68 -13.39 -0.87
N GLY A 279 -27.85 -14.70 -1.10
CA GLY A 279 -26.85 -15.72 -0.77
C GLY A 279 -25.53 -15.61 -1.55
N LEU A 280 -25.44 -14.71 -2.52
CA LEU A 280 -24.21 -14.40 -3.27
C LEU A 280 -23.61 -13.01 -2.95
N ALA A 281 -24.19 -12.24 -2.02
CA ALA A 281 -23.79 -10.85 -1.82
C ALA A 281 -22.31 -10.67 -1.46
N THR A 282 -21.80 -11.37 -0.43
CA THR A 282 -20.38 -11.27 -0.03
C THR A 282 -19.44 -11.70 -1.15
N PHE A 283 -19.72 -12.85 -1.78
CA PHE A 283 -18.94 -13.35 -2.92
C PHE A 283 -18.90 -12.36 -4.09
N GLN A 284 -20.02 -11.71 -4.40
CA GLN A 284 -20.09 -10.71 -5.47
C GLN A 284 -19.22 -9.48 -5.17
N ILE A 285 -19.23 -8.99 -3.93
CA ILE A 285 -18.37 -7.86 -3.50
C ILE A 285 -16.90 -8.26 -3.55
N VAL A 286 -16.53 -9.40 -2.95
CA VAL A 286 -15.14 -9.89 -2.93
C VAL A 286 -14.64 -10.11 -4.37
N ARG A 287 -15.47 -10.64 -5.25
CA ARG A 287 -15.15 -10.77 -6.68
C ARG A 287 -14.94 -9.41 -7.34
N ALA A 288 -15.88 -8.47 -7.20
CA ALA A 288 -15.76 -7.16 -7.82
C ALA A 288 -14.47 -6.42 -7.41
N VAL A 289 -14.13 -6.48 -6.13
CA VAL A 289 -12.88 -5.92 -5.59
C VAL A 289 -11.66 -6.70 -6.10
N GLY A 290 -11.74 -8.04 -6.13
CA GLY A 290 -10.64 -8.90 -6.58
C GLY A 290 -10.29 -8.78 -8.05
N GLU A 291 -11.24 -8.41 -8.92
CA GLU A 291 -10.96 -8.08 -10.33
C GLU A 291 -10.11 -6.80 -10.50
N ARG A 292 -9.97 -5.99 -9.44
CA ARG A 292 -9.26 -4.70 -9.45
C ARG A 292 -8.14 -4.64 -8.40
N TYR A 293 -7.54 -5.79 -8.12
CA TYR A 293 -6.44 -5.89 -7.16
C TYR A 293 -5.26 -4.97 -7.46
N ASP A 294 -4.96 -4.74 -8.74
CA ASP A 294 -3.83 -3.93 -9.21
C ASP A 294 -4.17 -2.44 -9.41
N GLY A 295 -5.35 -2.01 -8.94
CA GLY A 295 -5.74 -0.60 -8.84
C GLY A 295 -7.10 -0.29 -9.47
N VAL A 296 -7.49 0.98 -9.45
CA VAL A 296 -8.82 1.43 -9.90
C VAL A 296 -8.97 1.48 -11.43
N GLY A 297 -7.94 1.17 -12.21
CA GLY A 297 -7.99 1.12 -13.67
C GLY A 297 -8.29 2.47 -14.35
N ALA A 298 -8.14 2.50 -15.68
CA ALA A 298 -8.46 3.64 -16.56
C ALA A 298 -7.87 5.00 -16.10
N ASN A 299 -6.74 4.99 -15.38
CA ASN A 299 -6.11 6.17 -14.77
C ASN A 299 -7.06 7.01 -13.90
N ARG A 300 -8.10 6.39 -13.29
CA ARG A 300 -9.07 7.07 -12.43
C ARG A 300 -8.47 7.61 -11.13
N LEU A 301 -7.27 7.16 -10.76
CA LEU A 301 -6.46 7.69 -9.67
C LEU A 301 -5.01 7.79 -10.13
N ARG A 302 -4.48 9.01 -10.19
CA ARG A 302 -3.10 9.31 -10.61
C ARG A 302 -2.29 9.77 -9.41
N ILE A 303 -1.35 8.95 -8.96
CA ILE A 303 -0.53 9.21 -7.77
C ILE A 303 0.73 10.00 -8.14
N ASP A 304 1.04 11.06 -7.38
CA ASP A 304 2.27 11.85 -7.49
C ASP A 304 3.32 11.30 -6.52
N PHE A 305 4.08 10.29 -6.96
CA PHE A 305 5.15 9.70 -6.16
C PHE A 305 6.28 10.69 -5.86
N SER A 306 6.51 11.67 -6.73
CA SER A 306 7.51 12.74 -6.53
C SER A 306 7.16 13.70 -5.39
N SER A 307 5.99 13.53 -4.77
CA SER A 307 5.54 14.25 -3.59
C SER A 307 5.06 13.29 -2.47
N MET A 308 5.49 12.02 -2.53
CA MET A 308 5.20 11.01 -1.49
C MET A 308 5.93 11.34 -0.19
N VAL A 309 5.22 11.30 0.93
CA VAL A 309 5.83 11.31 2.26
C VAL A 309 5.56 9.98 2.94
N SER A 310 6.57 9.37 3.53
CA SER A 310 6.40 8.11 4.27
C SER A 310 7.20 8.13 5.56
N GLY A 311 6.58 7.65 6.65
CA GLY A 311 7.26 7.45 7.92
C GLY A 311 8.48 6.52 7.82
N LEU A 312 8.55 5.70 6.77
CA LEU A 312 9.71 4.84 6.50
C LEU A 312 10.99 5.63 6.25
N PHE A 313 10.91 6.88 5.79
CA PHE A 313 12.09 7.72 5.57
C PHE A 313 12.63 8.40 6.83
N PHE A 314 11.94 8.28 7.98
CA PHE A 314 12.26 9.03 9.20
C PHE A 314 12.95 8.17 10.27
N PRO A 315 13.76 8.77 11.15
CA PRO A 315 14.43 8.13 12.30
C PRO A 315 13.48 7.68 13.43
N ILE A 316 12.32 7.12 13.10
CA ILE A 316 11.33 6.67 14.08
C ILE A 316 11.43 5.18 14.37
N ASN A 317 11.02 4.76 15.56
CA ASN A 317 10.85 3.35 15.88
C ASN A 317 9.54 2.83 15.27
N ILE A 318 9.65 1.84 14.37
CA ILE A 318 8.51 1.23 13.67
C ILE A 318 8.18 -0.20 14.14
N SER A 319 8.70 -0.59 15.31
CA SER A 319 8.45 -1.92 15.88
C SER A 319 6.97 -2.17 16.13
N SER A 320 6.57 -3.44 16.16
CA SER A 320 5.19 -3.79 16.48
C SER A 320 4.85 -3.48 17.93
N THR A 321 3.64 -2.94 18.13
CA THR A 321 3.02 -2.81 19.45
C THR A 321 2.06 -3.96 19.77
N VAL A 322 1.90 -4.93 18.85
CA VAL A 322 0.96 -6.06 18.99
C VAL A 322 1.72 -7.31 19.44
N THR A 323 1.35 -7.82 20.62
CA THR A 323 1.98 -9.02 21.21
C THR A 323 1.91 -10.21 20.26
N GLY A 324 3.04 -10.87 20.03
CA GLY A 324 3.14 -12.05 19.15
C GLY A 324 3.11 -11.75 17.65
N ARG A 325 3.06 -10.48 17.25
CA ARG A 325 3.00 -10.04 15.85
C ARG A 325 4.14 -9.08 15.51
N SER A 326 5.39 -9.53 15.62
CA SER A 326 6.59 -8.73 15.32
C SER A 326 6.72 -8.35 13.83
N ASP A 327 5.97 -9.03 12.98
CA ASP A 327 5.77 -8.77 11.56
C ASP A 327 5.00 -7.46 11.31
N LEU A 328 4.10 -7.06 12.22
CA LEU A 328 3.29 -5.86 12.09
C LEU A 328 4.07 -4.61 12.47
N LYS A 329 4.80 -4.02 11.51
CA LYS A 329 5.42 -2.70 11.71
C LYS A 329 4.33 -1.64 11.93
N ARG A 330 4.57 -0.70 12.84
CA ARG A 330 3.58 0.30 13.26
C ARG A 330 4.17 1.68 13.48
N LEU A 331 3.40 2.73 13.22
CA LEU A 331 3.74 4.08 13.66
C LEU A 331 3.46 4.27 15.15
N GLY A 332 2.60 3.43 15.75
CA GLY A 332 2.24 3.49 17.17
C GLY A 332 3.37 3.33 18.19
N THR A 333 4.58 2.93 17.76
CA THR A 333 5.76 2.89 18.65
C THR A 333 6.50 4.24 18.68
N ALA A 334 6.35 5.07 17.65
CA ALA A 334 6.95 6.41 17.61
C ALA A 334 6.26 7.34 18.62
N THR A 335 7.01 8.32 19.11
CA THR A 335 6.50 9.35 20.01
C THR A 335 5.56 10.32 19.27
N LEU A 336 4.65 10.96 19.99
CA LEU A 336 3.72 11.91 19.37
C LEU A 336 4.46 13.12 18.74
N ASP A 337 5.56 13.57 19.34
CA ASP A 337 6.35 14.68 18.80
C ASP A 337 7.02 14.28 17.47
N GLU A 338 7.52 13.05 17.37
CA GLU A 338 8.04 12.50 16.12
C GLU A 338 6.97 12.43 15.03
N LEU A 339 5.77 11.98 15.36
CA LEU A 339 4.65 11.90 14.41
C LEU A 339 4.15 13.29 13.98
N LYS A 340 4.20 14.28 14.88
CA LYS A 340 3.91 15.69 14.56
C LYS A 340 4.94 16.27 13.59
N ASP A 341 6.22 15.93 13.74
CA ASP A 341 7.25 16.33 12.79
C ASP A 341 7.01 15.74 11.40
N ILE A 342 6.57 14.48 11.30
CA ILE A 342 6.17 13.86 10.03
C ILE A 342 4.99 14.60 9.41
N LYS A 343 3.94 14.92 10.19
CA LYS A 343 2.80 15.73 9.71
C LYS A 343 3.23 17.11 9.24
N ALA A 344 4.12 17.78 9.97
CA ALA A 344 4.64 19.09 9.60
C ALA A 344 5.41 19.02 8.27
N TYR A 345 6.27 18.01 8.09
CA TYR A 345 6.96 17.76 6.83
C TYR A 345 5.97 17.48 5.68
N LEU A 346 4.96 16.65 5.93
CA LEU A 346 3.88 16.38 4.97
C LEU A 346 3.24 17.69 4.48
N ILE A 347 2.82 18.57 5.40
CA ILE A 347 2.21 19.86 5.05
C ILE A 347 3.15 20.70 4.16
N ASP A 348 4.44 20.73 4.46
CA ASP A 348 5.44 21.49 3.68
C ASP A 348 5.64 20.92 2.26
N VAL A 349 5.49 19.60 2.08
CA VAL A 349 5.46 18.96 0.76
C VAL A 349 4.15 19.25 0.03
N LEU A 350 3.00 19.10 0.69
CA LEU A 350 1.66 19.29 0.08
C LEU A 350 1.41 20.72 -0.40
N ARG A 351 2.07 21.73 0.20
CA ARG A 351 1.99 23.14 -0.23
C ARG A 351 2.69 23.41 -1.56
N ARG A 352 3.56 22.50 -2.02
CA ARG A 352 4.29 22.67 -3.28
C ARG A 352 3.42 22.18 -4.44
N PRO A 353 3.59 22.72 -5.67
CA PRO A 353 2.90 22.19 -6.84
C PRO A 353 3.21 20.71 -7.04
N ARG A 354 2.20 19.93 -7.47
CA ARG A 354 2.39 18.54 -7.87
C ARG A 354 3.43 18.43 -8.97
N ARG A 355 4.26 17.41 -8.90
CA ARG A 355 5.46 17.32 -9.73
C ARG A 355 5.37 16.24 -10.80
N PHE A 356 4.86 15.05 -10.48
CA PHE A 356 4.74 13.92 -11.40
C PHE A 356 6.03 13.69 -12.23
N ILE A 357 7.21 13.80 -11.59
CA ILE A 357 8.49 13.81 -12.30
C ILE A 357 8.84 12.41 -12.80
N VAL A 358 8.65 11.41 -11.94
CA VAL A 358 8.92 10.01 -12.23
C VAL A 358 7.72 9.16 -11.83
N ASP A 359 7.30 8.28 -12.74
CA ASP A 359 6.39 7.19 -12.41
C ASP A 359 7.16 6.07 -11.68
N TRP A 360 7.40 6.28 -10.39
CA TRP A 360 8.14 5.32 -9.57
C TRP A 360 7.43 3.98 -9.42
N GLN A 361 6.10 3.95 -9.43
CA GLN A 361 5.35 2.68 -9.41
C GLN A 361 5.54 1.92 -10.72
N GLY A 362 5.52 2.59 -11.87
CA GLY A 362 5.87 1.95 -13.15
C GLY A 362 7.30 1.40 -13.20
N VAL A 363 8.28 2.09 -12.58
CA VAL A 363 9.66 1.57 -12.43
C VAL A 363 9.67 0.30 -11.59
N VAL A 364 8.96 0.30 -10.45
CA VAL A 364 8.84 -0.87 -9.58
C VAL A 364 8.16 -2.04 -10.30
N ASP A 365 7.12 -1.78 -11.09
CA ASP A 365 6.42 -2.81 -11.87
C ASP A 365 7.33 -3.48 -12.89
N LEU A 366 8.21 -2.73 -13.57
CA LEU A 366 9.19 -3.28 -14.51
C LEU A 366 10.20 -4.20 -13.79
N ILE A 367 10.64 -3.82 -12.59
CA ILE A 367 11.55 -4.62 -11.77
C ILE A 367 10.86 -5.91 -11.32
N VAL A 368 9.65 -5.80 -10.75
CA VAL A 368 8.86 -6.96 -10.31
C VAL A 368 8.60 -7.91 -11.48
N THR A 369 8.21 -7.38 -12.64
CA THR A 369 7.94 -8.16 -13.85
C THR A 369 9.19 -8.90 -14.33
N ARG A 370 10.37 -8.28 -14.26
CA ARG A 370 11.63 -8.89 -14.70
C ARG A 370 12.06 -10.04 -13.80
N PHE A 371 11.97 -9.87 -12.48
CA PHE A 371 12.65 -10.77 -11.55
C PHE A 371 11.71 -11.76 -10.84
N SER A 372 10.43 -11.43 -10.63
CA SER A 372 9.56 -12.21 -9.73
C SER A 372 9.48 -13.68 -10.09
N LYS A 373 9.08 -14.00 -11.34
CA LYS A 373 8.95 -15.38 -11.83
C LYS A 373 10.28 -16.09 -12.00
N ARG A 374 11.33 -15.35 -12.36
CA ARG A 374 12.70 -15.86 -12.55
C ARG A 374 13.29 -16.33 -11.22
N LEU A 375 13.17 -15.51 -10.17
CA LEU A 375 13.61 -15.87 -8.82
C LEU A 375 12.84 -17.09 -8.30
N THR A 376 11.52 -17.13 -8.45
CA THR A 376 10.71 -18.29 -8.02
C THR A 376 11.05 -19.56 -8.80
N LEU A 377 11.36 -19.45 -10.09
CA LEU A 377 11.80 -20.59 -10.90
C LEU A 377 13.13 -21.13 -10.39
N MET A 378 14.11 -20.27 -10.16
CA MET A 378 15.41 -20.69 -9.61
C MET A 378 15.29 -21.25 -8.18
N ALA A 379 14.34 -20.78 -7.37
CA ALA A 379 14.06 -21.34 -6.05
C ALA A 379 13.25 -22.64 -6.07
N TYR A 380 12.66 -23.03 -7.20
CA TYR A 380 11.78 -24.20 -7.31
C TYR A 380 12.59 -25.51 -7.27
N GLU A 381 12.55 -26.22 -6.14
CA GLU A 381 13.37 -27.42 -5.91
C GLU A 381 13.27 -28.50 -7.00
N PRO A 382 12.09 -28.82 -7.56
CA PRO A 382 11.99 -29.82 -8.61
C PRO A 382 12.53 -29.38 -9.98
N LEU A 383 12.98 -28.13 -10.14
CA LEU A 383 13.58 -27.67 -11.39
C LEU A 383 14.87 -28.45 -11.67
N ASP A 384 15.06 -28.91 -12.90
CA ASP A 384 16.30 -29.57 -13.29
C ASP A 384 17.52 -28.63 -13.16
N SER A 385 18.66 -29.20 -12.79
CA SER A 385 19.94 -28.50 -12.63
C SER A 385 20.38 -27.74 -13.87
N HIS A 386 20.19 -28.28 -15.09
CA HIS A 386 20.56 -27.55 -16.30
C HIS A 386 19.67 -26.31 -16.52
N TYR A 387 18.36 -26.42 -16.28
CA TYR A 387 17.46 -25.26 -16.38
C TYR A 387 17.74 -24.20 -15.31
N PHE A 388 18.18 -24.61 -14.12
CA PHE A 388 18.64 -23.67 -13.09
C PHE A 388 19.84 -22.85 -13.59
N VAL A 389 20.85 -23.53 -14.15
CA VAL A 389 22.05 -22.88 -14.69
C VAL A 389 21.70 -21.95 -15.85
N ASP A 390 20.87 -22.40 -16.79
CA ASP A 390 20.39 -21.59 -17.92
C ASP A 390 19.71 -20.30 -17.44
N GLU A 391 18.87 -20.38 -16.39
CA GLU A 391 18.14 -19.24 -15.88
C GLU A 391 19.06 -18.23 -15.16
N VAL A 392 20.09 -18.71 -14.45
CA VAL A 392 21.15 -17.88 -13.86
C VAL A 392 21.99 -17.20 -14.95
N GLU A 393 22.40 -17.94 -15.98
CA GLU A 393 23.17 -17.39 -17.10
C GLU A 393 22.36 -16.33 -17.85
N ALA A 394 21.09 -16.60 -18.17
CA ALA A 394 20.21 -15.61 -18.79
C ALA A 394 20.02 -14.35 -17.92
N ALA A 395 19.97 -14.49 -16.60
CA ALA A 395 19.85 -13.37 -15.67
C ALA A 395 21.10 -12.47 -15.61
N THR A 396 22.29 -13.04 -15.84
CA THR A 396 23.58 -12.41 -15.54
C THR A 396 24.39 -12.06 -16.79
N LEU A 397 24.44 -12.95 -17.79
CA LEU A 397 25.20 -12.74 -19.02
C LEU A 397 24.65 -11.60 -19.89
N THR A 398 23.37 -11.24 -19.72
CA THR A 398 22.79 -10.04 -20.34
C THR A 398 23.61 -8.77 -20.04
N TRP A 399 24.25 -8.71 -18.87
CA TRP A 399 25.00 -7.55 -18.39
C TRP A 399 26.51 -7.71 -18.48
N TYR A 400 26.98 -8.93 -18.77
CA TYR A 400 28.39 -9.27 -18.73
C TYR A 400 29.04 -9.01 -20.08
N ASP A 401 30.03 -8.11 -20.11
CA ASP A 401 30.81 -7.84 -21.31
C ASP A 401 31.79 -9.00 -21.58
N ALA A 402 31.48 -9.82 -22.57
CA ALA A 402 32.24 -11.03 -22.88
C ALA A 402 33.66 -10.68 -23.40
N PRO A 403 34.68 -11.48 -23.06
CA PRO A 403 36.02 -11.26 -23.59
C PRO A 403 36.06 -11.40 -25.13
N LEU A 404 36.92 -10.60 -25.76
CA LEU A 404 37.18 -10.70 -27.19
C LEU A 404 37.77 -12.07 -27.55
N LEU A 405 37.29 -12.64 -28.66
CA LEU A 405 37.88 -13.83 -29.29
C LEU A 405 38.86 -13.43 -30.39
N PRO A 406 39.86 -14.28 -30.73
CA PRO A 406 40.91 -13.94 -31.70
C PRO A 406 40.42 -13.53 -33.10
N ASN A 407 39.18 -13.88 -33.45
CA ASN A 407 38.58 -13.60 -34.76
C ASN A 407 37.47 -12.52 -34.67
N ASP A 408 37.35 -11.82 -33.56
CA ASP A 408 36.41 -10.71 -33.43
C ASP A 408 36.84 -9.55 -34.35
N THR A 409 35.85 -8.94 -35.01
CA THR A 409 36.08 -7.88 -36.01
C THR A 409 36.08 -6.46 -35.39
N THR A 410 36.23 -6.37 -34.07
CA THR A 410 35.98 -5.13 -33.30
C THR A 410 37.22 -4.21 -33.22
N LEU A 411 36.97 -2.89 -33.25
CA LEU A 411 37.98 -1.82 -33.21
C LEU A 411 38.16 -1.19 -31.81
N SER A 412 37.77 -1.88 -30.74
CA SER A 412 37.73 -1.30 -29.39
C SER A 412 39.08 -1.42 -28.68
N ASP A 413 39.54 -0.31 -28.09
CA ASP A 413 40.69 -0.30 -27.19
C ASP A 413 40.42 -1.18 -25.95
N GLN A 414 41.43 -1.96 -25.57
CA GLN A 414 41.42 -2.78 -24.37
C GLN A 414 41.50 -1.89 -23.13
N ARG A 415 40.40 -1.75 -22.39
CA ARG A 415 40.49 -1.39 -20.98
C ARG A 415 40.50 -2.67 -20.15
N GLU A 416 41.52 -2.82 -19.31
CA GLU A 416 41.43 -3.73 -18.16
C GLU A 416 40.32 -3.20 -17.25
N THR A 417 39.14 -3.81 -17.29
CA THR A 417 38.04 -3.50 -16.38
C THR A 417 37.64 -4.73 -15.59
N ASN A 418 37.15 -4.51 -14.37
CA ASN A 418 36.53 -5.56 -13.58
C ASN A 418 35.14 -5.86 -14.15
N ARG A 419 35.09 -6.70 -15.19
CA ARG A 419 33.86 -7.05 -15.93
C ARG A 419 32.70 -7.46 -15.04
N THR A 420 32.95 -8.19 -13.94
CA THR A 420 31.90 -8.60 -13.01
C THR A 420 31.34 -7.41 -12.24
N ALA A 421 32.20 -6.52 -11.73
CA ALA A 421 31.73 -5.31 -11.05
C ALA A 421 30.96 -4.39 -12.01
N ASP A 422 31.45 -4.22 -13.24
CA ASP A 422 30.76 -3.46 -14.27
C ASP A 422 29.38 -4.08 -14.60
N ALA A 423 29.30 -5.40 -14.73
CA ALA A 423 28.06 -6.11 -15.02
C ALA A 423 27.02 -5.99 -13.88
N ILE A 424 27.47 -6.08 -12.62
CA ILE A 424 26.62 -5.82 -11.45
C ILE A 424 26.09 -4.39 -11.51
N GLU A 425 26.93 -3.40 -11.83
CA GLU A 425 26.51 -2.01 -11.95
C GLU A 425 25.49 -1.82 -13.07
N GLN A 426 25.73 -2.40 -14.25
CA GLN A 426 24.79 -2.34 -15.38
C GLN A 426 23.42 -2.93 -15.02
N CYS A 427 23.41 -4.11 -14.39
CA CYS A 427 22.21 -4.77 -13.88
C CYS A 427 21.45 -3.85 -12.91
N ARG A 428 22.18 -3.27 -11.96
CA ARG A 428 21.64 -2.48 -10.85
C ARG A 428 21.00 -1.19 -11.33
N VAL A 429 21.62 -0.47 -12.26
CA VAL A 429 21.12 0.84 -12.70
C VAL A 429 20.11 0.77 -13.84
N HIS A 430 20.00 -0.36 -14.54
CA HIS A 430 19.25 -0.47 -15.80
C HIS A 430 17.83 0.11 -15.71
N TYR A 431 17.02 -0.36 -14.75
CA TYR A 431 15.64 0.09 -14.57
C TYR A 431 15.52 1.51 -14.00
N LEU A 432 16.61 2.06 -13.44
CA LEU A 432 16.65 3.42 -12.90
C LEU A 432 17.13 4.46 -13.92
N ARG A 433 17.73 4.02 -15.04
CA ARG A 433 18.22 4.93 -16.10
C ARG A 433 17.15 5.90 -16.62
N PRO A 434 15.90 5.49 -16.87
CA PRO A 434 14.86 6.43 -17.31
C PRO A 434 14.63 7.54 -16.28
N ALA A 435 14.54 7.21 -14.99
CA ALA A 435 14.38 8.18 -13.92
C ALA A 435 15.57 9.14 -13.81
N LEU A 436 16.81 8.62 -13.97
CA LEU A 436 18.04 9.42 -13.93
C LEU A 436 18.09 10.53 -14.99
N SER A 437 17.38 10.37 -16.11
CA SER A 437 17.27 11.42 -17.14
C SER A 437 16.61 12.71 -16.59
N ALA A 438 15.73 12.56 -15.61
CA ALA A 438 15.03 13.65 -14.94
C ALA A 438 15.69 14.07 -13.61
N LYS A 439 16.88 13.55 -13.27
CA LYS A 439 17.53 13.76 -11.95
C LYS A 439 17.67 15.22 -11.51
N LYS A 440 17.86 16.15 -12.46
CA LYS A 440 17.96 17.59 -12.15
C LYS A 440 16.66 18.20 -11.64
N GLN A 441 15.53 17.53 -11.88
CA GLN A 441 14.19 17.99 -11.49
C GLN A 441 13.70 17.31 -10.21
N TRP A 442 14.42 16.28 -9.73
CA TRP A 442 14.02 15.48 -8.58
C TRP A 442 13.78 16.32 -7.34
N SER A 443 12.72 15.97 -6.64
CA SER A 443 12.52 16.37 -5.25
C SER A 443 13.41 15.55 -4.31
N LEU A 444 13.43 15.91 -3.02
CA LEU A 444 14.03 15.05 -2.01
C LEU A 444 13.29 13.70 -1.95
N GLU A 445 11.97 13.71 -2.14
CA GLU A 445 11.16 12.50 -2.17
C GLU A 445 11.60 11.55 -3.31
N ASP A 446 11.87 12.08 -4.51
CA ASP A 446 12.41 11.29 -5.62
C ASP A 446 13.79 10.68 -5.30
N ASP A 447 14.68 11.43 -4.65
CA ASP A 447 16.04 10.97 -4.31
C ASP A 447 16.01 9.90 -3.20
N LEU A 448 15.09 10.00 -2.24
CA LEU A 448 14.83 8.97 -1.22
C LEU A 448 14.26 7.69 -1.84
N ILE A 449 13.28 7.82 -2.74
CA ILE A 449 12.73 6.67 -3.47
C ILE A 449 13.81 5.99 -4.32
N TYR A 450 14.60 6.77 -5.06
CA TYR A 450 15.73 6.26 -5.82
C TYR A 450 16.67 5.47 -4.91
N THR A 451 17.04 6.01 -3.75
CA THR A 451 17.93 5.35 -2.78
C THR A 451 17.42 3.97 -2.36
N SER A 452 16.12 3.84 -2.09
CA SER A 452 15.49 2.56 -1.76
C SER A 452 15.53 1.56 -2.94
N LEU A 453 15.11 1.99 -4.13
CA LEU A 453 15.09 1.12 -5.31
C LEU A 453 16.49 0.67 -5.74
N ASP A 454 17.46 1.59 -5.66
CA ASP A 454 18.88 1.38 -5.93
C ASP A 454 19.50 0.34 -4.98
N ALA A 455 19.10 0.36 -3.70
CA ALA A 455 19.48 -0.66 -2.72
C ALA A 455 18.86 -2.03 -3.03
N VAL A 456 17.56 -2.09 -3.34
CA VAL A 456 16.86 -3.34 -3.72
C VAL A 456 17.50 -3.97 -4.96
N LEU A 457 17.72 -3.20 -6.01
CA LEU A 457 18.39 -3.68 -7.23
C LEU A 457 19.83 -4.09 -6.96
N GLY A 458 20.52 -3.40 -6.05
CA GLY A 458 21.84 -3.79 -5.56
C GLY A 458 21.82 -5.20 -4.97
N THR A 459 20.89 -5.47 -4.05
CA THR A 459 20.71 -6.78 -3.42
C THR A 459 20.42 -7.87 -4.45
N ILE A 460 19.48 -7.63 -5.39
CA ILE A 460 19.12 -8.59 -6.44
C ILE A 460 20.33 -8.91 -7.33
N CYS A 461 20.96 -7.89 -7.91
CA CYS A 461 22.05 -8.08 -8.86
C CYS A 461 23.28 -8.70 -8.20
N GLN A 462 23.67 -8.26 -6.99
CA GLN A 462 24.79 -8.87 -6.27
C GLN A 462 24.52 -10.35 -5.94
N THR A 463 23.30 -10.68 -5.57
CA THR A 463 22.90 -12.07 -5.27
C THR A 463 22.99 -12.96 -6.51
N LEU A 464 22.47 -12.50 -7.65
CA LEU A 464 22.52 -13.25 -8.92
C LEU A 464 23.97 -13.51 -9.36
N PHE A 465 24.84 -12.51 -9.27
CA PHE A 465 26.25 -12.67 -9.61
C PHE A 465 27.03 -13.51 -8.58
N SER A 466 26.64 -13.47 -7.30
CA SER A 466 27.18 -14.38 -6.27
C SER A 466 26.82 -15.83 -6.55
N VAL A 467 25.57 -16.11 -6.94
CA VAL A 467 25.12 -17.44 -7.38
C VAL A 467 25.91 -17.89 -8.61
N ARG A 468 26.03 -17.04 -9.63
CA ARG A 468 26.84 -17.33 -10.82
C ARG A 468 28.29 -17.68 -10.46
N ASN A 469 28.91 -16.93 -9.54
CA ASN A 469 30.27 -17.19 -9.10
C ASN A 469 30.42 -18.58 -8.45
N ARG A 470 29.46 -19.00 -7.62
CA ARG A 470 29.45 -20.34 -7.02
C ARG A 470 29.40 -21.45 -8.08
N LEU A 471 28.62 -21.26 -9.15
CA LEU A 471 28.53 -22.22 -10.26
C LEU A 471 29.83 -22.27 -11.07
N LEU A 472 30.47 -21.11 -11.29
CA LEU A 472 31.79 -21.05 -11.95
C LEU A 472 32.84 -21.82 -11.16
N GLU A 473 32.92 -21.58 -9.85
CA GLU A 473 33.83 -22.30 -8.95
C GLU A 473 33.58 -23.81 -8.97
N ALA A 474 32.31 -24.23 -8.92
CA ALA A 474 31.93 -25.64 -8.97
C ALA A 474 32.27 -26.31 -10.32
N SER A 475 32.20 -25.56 -11.42
CA SER A 475 32.55 -26.06 -12.75
C SER A 475 34.06 -26.23 -12.99
N GLY A 476 34.90 -25.88 -12.01
CA GLY A 476 36.36 -25.89 -12.17
C GLY A 476 36.84 -24.87 -13.20
N SER A 477 36.16 -23.73 -13.29
CA SER A 477 36.58 -22.60 -14.12
C SER A 477 37.70 -21.84 -13.42
N ASP A 478 38.85 -21.70 -14.08
CA ASP A 478 39.98 -20.92 -13.57
C ASP A 478 39.64 -19.41 -13.58
N LEU A 479 40.46 -18.58 -12.93
CA LEU A 479 40.28 -17.11 -12.88
C LEU A 479 40.09 -16.43 -14.28
N ASN A 480 40.51 -17.10 -15.36
CA ASN A 480 40.39 -16.62 -16.74
C ASN A 480 39.20 -17.23 -17.51
N ASP A 481 38.53 -18.25 -16.98
CA ASP A 481 37.38 -18.89 -17.63
C ASP A 481 36.07 -18.32 -17.07
N TYR A 482 35.34 -17.62 -17.93
CA TYR A 482 34.10 -16.95 -17.57
C TYR A 482 32.86 -17.80 -17.85
N ARG A 483 33.03 -19.03 -18.34
CA ARG A 483 31.92 -19.91 -18.75
C ARG A 483 31.71 -21.03 -17.74
N ILE A 484 30.46 -21.29 -17.38
CA ILE A 484 30.14 -22.49 -16.61
C ILE A 484 30.35 -23.69 -17.55
N LYS A 485 31.34 -24.54 -17.24
CA LYS A 485 31.65 -25.71 -18.07
C LYS A 485 30.50 -26.71 -18.01
N ARG A 486 30.29 -27.45 -19.12
CA ARG A 486 29.33 -28.57 -19.13
C ARG A 486 29.74 -29.58 -18.06
N PHE A 487 28.76 -30.00 -17.28
CA PHE A 487 28.90 -30.99 -16.22
C PHE A 487 28.01 -32.20 -16.53
N ASP A 488 28.34 -33.34 -15.94
CA ASP A 488 27.49 -34.54 -15.95
C ASP A 488 26.36 -34.35 -14.93
N GLU A 489 25.17 -34.91 -15.17
CA GLU A 489 24.05 -34.87 -14.21
C GLU A 489 24.41 -35.49 -12.85
N HIS A 490 25.51 -36.27 -12.80
CA HIS A 490 26.04 -36.87 -11.57
C HIS A 490 27.20 -36.10 -10.92
N ASP A 491 27.48 -34.86 -11.36
CA ASP A 491 28.49 -34.01 -10.72
C ASP A 491 28.02 -33.54 -9.33
N THR A 492 28.43 -34.29 -8.30
CA THR A 492 28.12 -34.00 -6.90
C THR A 492 28.56 -32.61 -6.42
N GLY A 493 29.61 -32.04 -7.03
CA GLY A 493 30.09 -30.69 -6.72
C GLY A 493 29.14 -29.63 -7.27
N MET A 494 28.72 -29.78 -8.52
CA MET A 494 27.74 -28.90 -9.15
C MET A 494 26.38 -28.97 -8.45
N GLU A 495 25.88 -30.17 -8.17
CA GLU A 495 24.61 -30.37 -7.45
C GLU A 495 24.61 -29.68 -6.07
N LYS A 496 25.72 -29.77 -5.35
CA LYS A 496 25.88 -29.07 -4.07
C LYS A 496 25.86 -27.54 -4.25
N ALA A 497 26.51 -27.02 -5.28
CA ALA A 497 26.54 -25.59 -5.58
C ALA A 497 25.16 -25.05 -6.00
N ILE A 498 24.40 -25.81 -6.79
CA ILE A 498 23.03 -25.50 -7.19
C ILE A 498 22.13 -25.47 -5.94
N ASN A 499 22.14 -26.52 -5.12
CA ASN A 499 21.31 -26.56 -3.92
C ASN A 499 21.63 -25.43 -2.94
N GLY A 500 22.91 -25.13 -2.72
CA GLY A 500 23.33 -23.97 -1.92
C GLY A 500 22.88 -22.64 -2.53
N SER A 501 22.88 -22.52 -3.86
CA SER A 501 22.41 -21.34 -4.58
C SER A 501 20.89 -21.17 -4.51
N ARG A 502 20.12 -22.27 -4.51
CA ARG A 502 18.67 -22.23 -4.28
C ARG A 502 18.35 -21.63 -2.92
N THR A 503 19.04 -22.05 -1.87
CA THR A 503 18.87 -21.47 -0.52
C THR A 503 19.18 -19.98 -0.50
N VAL A 504 20.21 -19.52 -1.21
CA VAL A 504 20.53 -18.09 -1.34
C VAL A 504 19.39 -17.32 -2.04
N ILE A 505 18.82 -17.88 -3.10
CA ILE A 505 17.71 -17.27 -3.84
C ILE A 505 16.41 -17.28 -3.03
N GLN A 506 16.15 -18.34 -2.26
CA GLN A 506 15.03 -18.41 -1.31
C GLN A 506 15.14 -17.30 -0.26
N GLY A 507 16.32 -17.10 0.33
CA GLY A 507 16.57 -15.97 1.24
C GLY A 507 16.32 -14.61 0.59
N LEU A 508 16.75 -14.42 -0.67
CA LEU A 508 16.45 -13.19 -1.42
C LEU A 508 14.94 -12.99 -1.62
N ILE A 509 14.18 -14.04 -1.93
CA ILE A 509 12.72 -13.98 -2.06
C ILE A 509 12.09 -13.57 -0.72
N GLU A 510 12.51 -14.18 0.39
CA GLU A 510 12.02 -13.83 1.72
C GLU A 510 12.29 -12.36 2.07
N ASP A 511 13.50 -11.88 1.80
CA ASP A 511 13.91 -10.49 2.06
C ASP A 511 13.12 -9.48 1.23
N LEU A 512 12.92 -9.75 -0.07
CA LEU A 512 12.19 -8.85 -0.98
C LEU A 512 10.71 -8.77 -0.61
N GLY A 513 10.10 -9.88 -0.17
CA GLY A 513 8.71 -9.93 0.28
C GLY A 513 7.70 -9.42 -0.76
N TRP A 514 7.86 -9.71 -2.04
CA TRP A 514 6.92 -9.19 -3.04
C TRP A 514 5.55 -9.86 -2.93
N THR A 515 4.51 -9.03 -2.90
CA THR A 515 3.12 -9.47 -2.73
C THR A 515 2.61 -10.34 -3.88
N ILE A 516 3.20 -10.19 -5.08
CA ILE A 516 2.87 -10.95 -6.27
C ILE A 516 3.10 -12.45 -6.11
N TRP A 517 4.05 -12.88 -5.26
CA TRP A 517 4.32 -14.30 -5.02
C TRP A 517 3.23 -15.00 -4.24
N LYS A 518 2.40 -14.24 -3.52
CA LYS A 518 1.21 -14.76 -2.85
C LYS A 518 -0.02 -14.78 -3.77
N GLN A 519 0.03 -14.13 -4.95
CA GLN A 519 -1.13 -14.00 -5.82
C GLN A 519 -1.31 -15.26 -6.68
N PRO A 520 -2.43 -15.99 -6.55
CA PRO A 520 -2.67 -17.21 -7.31
C PRO A 520 -2.93 -16.92 -8.81
N GLN A 521 -2.66 -17.94 -9.63
CA GLN A 521 -3.04 -18.02 -11.05
C GLN A 521 -4.59 -18.26 -11.18
N PRO A 522 -5.22 -18.07 -12.36
CA PRO A 522 -6.65 -17.78 -12.43
C PRO A 522 -7.54 -18.86 -11.81
N CYS A 523 -8.53 -18.41 -11.05
CA CYS A 523 -9.50 -19.25 -10.35
C CYS A 523 -10.55 -19.82 -11.30
N LYS A 524 -11.27 -20.87 -10.83
CA LYS A 524 -12.44 -21.37 -11.55
C LYS A 524 -13.59 -20.36 -11.53
N PRO A 525 -14.58 -20.47 -12.44
CA PRO A 525 -15.71 -19.54 -12.50
C PRO A 525 -16.56 -19.42 -11.23
N ASP A 526 -16.57 -20.46 -10.38
CA ASP A 526 -17.27 -20.52 -9.08
C ASP A 526 -16.35 -20.28 -7.87
N GLU A 527 -15.12 -19.84 -8.15
CA GLU A 527 -14.12 -19.46 -7.17
C GLU A 527 -13.72 -17.99 -7.38
N VAL A 528 -13.21 -17.34 -6.35
CA VAL A 528 -12.64 -15.99 -6.43
C VAL A 528 -11.28 -15.99 -5.76
N ASN A 529 -10.34 -15.24 -6.33
CA ASN A 529 -9.05 -15.02 -5.69
C ASN A 529 -9.24 -14.14 -4.45
N THR A 530 -8.99 -14.70 -3.27
CA THR A 530 -9.25 -14.04 -1.99
C THR A 530 -7.95 -13.81 -1.23
N VAL A 531 -7.76 -12.57 -0.82
CA VAL A 531 -6.86 -12.15 0.26
C VAL A 531 -7.70 -11.58 1.40
N ALA A 532 -7.23 -11.67 2.64
CA ALA A 532 -7.93 -11.05 3.76
C ALA A 532 -8.01 -9.53 3.58
N MET A 533 -9.22 -8.98 3.49
CA MET A 533 -9.50 -7.55 3.30
C MET A 533 -10.53 -7.12 4.34
N TRP A 534 -10.18 -6.22 5.25
CA TRP A 534 -11.11 -5.80 6.32
C TRP A 534 -12.49 -5.39 5.74
N PRO A 535 -13.62 -5.89 6.29
CA PRO A 535 -13.74 -6.78 7.46
C PRO A 535 -13.75 -8.29 7.12
N TYR A 536 -13.55 -8.66 5.86
CA TYR A 536 -13.63 -10.03 5.33
C TYR A 536 -12.29 -10.77 5.30
N GLY A 537 -12.38 -12.11 5.28
CA GLY A 537 -11.23 -13.00 5.14
C GLY A 537 -10.80 -13.69 6.44
N SER A 538 -10.41 -14.94 6.26
CA SER A 538 -9.88 -15.88 7.27
C SER A 538 -8.39 -15.66 7.56
N GLU A 539 -7.87 -16.35 8.58
CA GLU A 539 -6.40 -16.43 8.76
C GLU A 539 -5.74 -17.09 7.56
N GLU A 540 -6.39 -18.09 6.95
CA GLU A 540 -5.89 -18.73 5.72
C GLU A 540 -5.78 -17.72 4.57
N ASP A 541 -6.76 -16.83 4.41
CA ASP A 541 -6.75 -15.80 3.36
C ASP A 541 -5.66 -14.74 3.56
N HIS A 542 -5.10 -14.59 4.76
CA HIS A 542 -3.97 -13.69 5.00
C HIS A 542 -2.62 -14.39 4.78
N TRP A 543 -2.47 -15.60 5.31
CA TRP A 543 -1.19 -16.32 5.30
C TRP A 543 -0.96 -17.10 4.00
N ASN A 544 -2.01 -17.65 3.42
CA ASN A 544 -2.00 -18.44 2.19
C ASN A 544 -3.20 -18.05 1.29
N PRO A 545 -3.25 -16.81 0.79
CA PRO A 545 -4.32 -16.34 -0.08
C PRO A 545 -4.42 -17.22 -1.34
N GLY A 546 -5.63 -17.35 -1.88
CA GLY A 546 -5.91 -18.36 -2.88
C GLY A 546 -7.31 -18.28 -3.47
N CYS A 547 -7.61 -19.18 -4.40
CA CYS A 547 -8.95 -19.33 -4.95
C CYS A 547 -9.89 -19.93 -3.90
N ARG A 548 -10.98 -19.24 -3.58
CA ARG A 548 -11.99 -19.64 -2.61
C ARG A 548 -13.35 -19.85 -3.26
N SER A 549 -14.03 -20.92 -2.87
CA SER A 549 -15.38 -21.21 -3.34
C SER A 549 -16.40 -20.18 -2.83
N ILE A 550 -17.57 -20.14 -3.47
CA ILE A 550 -18.74 -19.37 -3.01
C ILE A 550 -19.05 -19.64 -1.53
N GLU A 551 -19.10 -20.91 -1.12
CA GLU A 551 -19.46 -21.30 0.25
C GLU A 551 -18.44 -20.76 1.27
N THR A 552 -17.15 -20.90 0.97
CA THR A 552 -16.06 -20.42 1.83
C THR A 552 -16.12 -18.91 2.05
N VAL A 553 -16.42 -18.14 0.99
CA VAL A 553 -16.48 -16.67 1.07
C VAL A 553 -17.76 -16.19 1.75
N GLN A 554 -18.89 -16.87 1.54
CA GLN A 554 -20.16 -16.50 2.17
C GLN A 554 -20.22 -16.85 3.66
N HIS A 555 -19.62 -17.98 4.01
CA HIS A 555 -19.71 -18.58 5.34
C HIS A 555 -18.31 -18.91 5.88
N PRO A 556 -17.46 -17.88 6.11
CA PRO A 556 -16.13 -18.09 6.65
C PRO A 556 -16.21 -18.68 8.06
N THR A 557 -15.36 -19.65 8.35
CA THR A 557 -15.31 -20.37 9.65
C THR A 557 -14.61 -19.57 10.73
N ASP A 558 -13.74 -18.64 10.35
CA ASP A 558 -12.95 -17.76 11.20
C ASP A 558 -12.84 -16.35 10.59
N SER A 559 -12.01 -15.50 11.18
CA SER A 559 -11.73 -14.17 10.63
C SER A 559 -10.37 -13.68 11.14
N TYR A 560 -9.51 -13.28 10.20
CA TYR A 560 -8.20 -12.67 10.52
C TYR A 560 -8.36 -11.40 11.36
N TRP A 561 -9.42 -10.62 11.10
CA TRP A 561 -9.64 -9.33 11.74
C TRP A 561 -10.25 -9.43 13.15
N ARG A 562 -11.00 -10.50 13.48
CA ARG A 562 -11.82 -10.58 14.73
C ARG A 562 -11.03 -10.76 16.02
N ARG A 563 -9.89 -11.47 16.02
CA ARG A 563 -9.06 -11.62 17.25
C ARG A 563 -8.44 -10.29 17.73
N HIS A 564 -8.65 -9.24 16.95
CA HIS A 564 -8.00 -7.93 17.04
C HIS A 564 -9.01 -6.77 16.94
N MET A 565 -10.30 -7.05 17.21
CA MET A 565 -11.34 -6.03 17.36
C MET A 565 -11.43 -5.65 18.85
N SER A 566 -11.17 -4.37 19.15
CA SER A 566 -11.36 -3.77 20.49
C SER A 566 -12.81 -3.37 20.70
#